data_AF-A0A1Q5H7D0-F1
#
_entry.id   AF-A0A1Q5H7D0-F1
#
_cell.length_a   1.000
_cell.length_b   1.000
_cell.length_c   1.000
_cell.angle_alpha   90.00
_cell.angle_beta   90.00
_cell.angle_gamma   90.00
#
_symmetry.space_group_name_H-M   'P 1'
#
loop_
_entity.id
_entity.type
_entity.pdbx_description
1 polymer ?
#
loop_
_entity_poly.entity_id
_entity_poly.type
_entity_poly.pdbx_seq_one_letter_code
_entity_poly.pdbx_strand_id
1 'polypeptide(L)'
;MGVEAHTTNERVTGRTWTVRLDPAGRGRTDVRVSCSRPACAAQTLPSAAAGRTAAVEHLKAHLRTGPAPRSEAYCACRAAECHTHIRPAGPRERPTPWRCGGAVVLAVVADREGRWWQVMECCSRCAAAHPTAKVVATAPPPDRAVSDRPVPGRSAPDGPGLDGAAPGRPAPAADPFRITAGPAPNGPAFAPHFSHSTPVPAAASREVPAPRSARTARSSRPVRRRPACGRIAQRFVPHDLRPVSLRDELTELGELFRAYQQRDEPDLALLAELHDRKAEAFAAWAEITCDPGLRLDAQRAEQAAAAARLQHLHRSGQAPDGEGPTVARLLTARAQWDHARAVLAHVADHAPLPGPEARLLVLMLTLRTAQSGVGNLVGQDVKGLPLSDPEHLVGRLVECGWLEISGSVEELMASRPEDPTRISVPSLTPREDDPGPFTFGRKMRPRLSGWAQRVVGEKKLRKAKTGADARLLALALATQVYVDGYLGPEGDGIDLESLVSWCAIDPETLPGLVDELTATGWLEEPEMSDGLLTGILAERVLPFSCPLL
;
A
#
# COMPACT_ATOMS: atom_id res chain seq x y z
N MET A 1 -32.45 -40.03 -21.67
CA MET A 1 -31.24 -39.75 -20.88
C MET A 1 -31.10 -38.23 -20.80
N GLY A 2 -31.03 -37.72 -19.57
CA GLY A 2 -31.33 -36.33 -19.23
C GLY A 2 -30.23 -35.34 -19.60
N VAL A 3 -30.69 -34.14 -19.94
CA VAL A 3 -29.90 -32.92 -20.14
C VAL A 3 -29.46 -32.43 -18.76
N GLU A 4 -28.18 -32.50 -18.44
CA GLU A 4 -27.62 -31.92 -17.22
C GLU A 4 -27.55 -30.40 -17.38
N ALA A 5 -28.42 -29.70 -16.65
CA ALA A 5 -28.35 -28.27 -16.47
C ALA A 5 -27.10 -27.92 -15.64
N HIS A 6 -26.04 -27.47 -16.32
CA HIS A 6 -24.98 -26.72 -15.69
C HIS A 6 -25.57 -25.42 -15.11
N THR A 7 -25.85 -25.41 -13.82
CA THR A 7 -26.14 -24.20 -13.07
C THR A 7 -24.84 -23.39 -12.97
N THR A 8 -24.61 -22.50 -13.94
CA THR A 8 -23.60 -21.45 -13.81
C THR A 8 -24.02 -20.53 -12.67
N ASN A 9 -23.41 -20.73 -11.50
CA ASN A 9 -23.51 -19.79 -10.38
C ASN A 9 -22.71 -18.53 -10.75
N GLU A 10 -23.32 -17.70 -11.60
CA GLU A 10 -22.72 -16.50 -12.19
C GLU A 10 -22.69 -15.38 -11.14
N ARG A 11 -21.71 -15.46 -10.24
CA ARG A 11 -21.46 -14.43 -9.23
C ARG A 11 -21.19 -13.07 -9.90
N VAL A 12 -21.94 -12.05 -9.49
CA VAL A 12 -21.86 -10.69 -10.03
C VAL A 12 -20.59 -9.98 -9.55
N THR A 13 -19.94 -9.19 -10.41
CA THR A 13 -18.74 -8.42 -10.01
C THR A 13 -19.12 -7.30 -9.02
N GLY A 14 -18.26 -7.07 -8.03
CA GLY A 14 -18.41 -5.98 -7.07
C GLY A 14 -18.48 -4.63 -7.75
N ARG A 15 -19.37 -3.75 -7.26
CA ARG A 15 -19.60 -2.42 -7.83
C ARG A 15 -18.50 -1.43 -7.45
N THR A 16 -18.24 -0.49 -8.36
CA THR A 16 -17.32 0.64 -8.13
C THR A 16 -17.93 1.93 -8.66
N TRP A 17 -17.81 3.03 -7.91
CA TRP A 17 -18.16 4.37 -8.37
C TRP A 17 -17.32 5.44 -7.68
N THR A 18 -17.18 6.60 -8.31
CA THR A 18 -16.27 7.66 -7.88
C THR A 18 -16.99 9.00 -7.80
N VAL A 19 -16.67 9.78 -6.77
CA VAL A 19 -17.02 11.20 -6.64
C VAL A 19 -15.73 12.01 -6.82
N ARG A 20 -15.74 13.00 -7.71
CA ARG A 20 -14.59 13.85 -8.05
C ARG A 20 -14.86 15.30 -7.71
N LEU A 21 -13.78 16.01 -7.42
CA LEU A 21 -13.74 17.46 -7.25
C LEU A 21 -12.76 18.04 -8.27
N ASP A 22 -13.28 18.66 -9.32
CA ASP A 22 -12.49 19.23 -10.41
C ASP A 22 -12.61 20.77 -10.39
N PRO A 23 -11.60 21.55 -10.81
CA PRO A 23 -11.76 23.00 -11.00
C PRO A 23 -12.82 23.30 -12.07
N ALA A 24 -13.69 24.29 -11.85
CA ALA A 24 -14.73 24.62 -12.83
C ALA A 24 -14.18 25.43 -14.03
N GLY A 25 -12.98 26.01 -13.91
CA GLY A 25 -12.28 26.71 -14.99
C GLY A 25 -10.88 27.18 -14.58
N ARG A 26 -10.04 27.56 -15.55
CA ARG A 26 -8.68 28.07 -15.29
C ARG A 26 -8.76 29.42 -14.59
N GLY A 27 -8.08 29.57 -13.45
CA GLY A 27 -7.99 30.84 -12.70
C GLY A 27 -9.23 31.20 -11.88
N ARG A 28 -10.24 30.33 -11.80
CA ARG A 28 -11.43 30.55 -10.97
C ARG A 28 -11.33 29.73 -9.68
N THR A 29 -11.94 30.23 -8.62
CA THR A 29 -11.99 29.53 -7.31
C THR A 29 -13.11 28.51 -7.23
N ASP A 30 -14.03 28.51 -8.20
CA ASP A 30 -15.14 27.58 -8.23
C ASP A 30 -14.71 26.18 -8.69
N VAL A 31 -15.39 25.19 -8.12
CA VAL A 31 -15.09 23.78 -8.27
C VAL A 31 -16.36 23.03 -8.63
N ARG A 32 -16.21 22.00 -9.46
CA ARG A 32 -17.26 21.10 -9.89
C ARG A 32 -17.12 19.77 -9.15
N VAL A 33 -18.18 19.37 -8.46
CA VAL A 33 -18.32 18.02 -7.92
C VAL A 33 -19.08 17.17 -8.93
N SER A 34 -18.48 16.05 -9.35
CA SER A 34 -19.10 15.09 -10.28
C SER A 34 -19.12 13.68 -9.67
N CYS A 35 -20.15 12.89 -9.97
CA CYS A 35 -20.27 11.51 -9.53
C CYS A 35 -20.40 10.61 -10.76
N SER A 36 -19.69 9.48 -10.78
CA SER A 36 -19.71 8.55 -11.92
C SER A 36 -21.01 7.75 -12.02
N ARG A 37 -21.97 7.95 -11.12
CA ARG A 37 -23.31 7.37 -11.21
C ARG A 37 -24.19 8.23 -12.13
N PRO A 38 -24.90 7.62 -13.10
CA PRO A 38 -25.67 8.36 -14.10
C PRO A 38 -26.86 9.13 -13.51
N ALA A 39 -27.32 8.77 -12.31
CA ALA A 39 -28.43 9.44 -11.62
C ALA A 39 -28.02 10.75 -10.91
N CYS A 40 -26.75 11.17 -11.01
CA CYS A 40 -26.21 12.27 -10.25
C CYS A 40 -25.84 13.45 -11.16
N ALA A 41 -26.48 14.59 -10.95
CA ALA A 41 -26.09 15.83 -11.62
C ALA A 41 -24.81 16.40 -10.98
N ALA A 42 -23.91 16.91 -11.83
CA ALA A 42 -22.73 17.63 -11.37
C ALA A 42 -23.14 18.96 -10.72
N GLN A 43 -22.46 19.34 -9.64
CA GLN A 43 -22.73 20.56 -8.88
C GLN A 43 -21.53 21.50 -8.92
N THR A 44 -21.74 22.79 -9.13
CA THR A 44 -20.68 23.81 -9.10
C THR A 44 -20.76 24.57 -7.79
N LEU A 45 -19.61 24.74 -7.11
CA LEU A 45 -19.49 25.30 -5.78
C LEU A 45 -18.39 26.36 -5.75
N PRO A 46 -18.49 27.37 -4.87
CA PRO A 46 -17.65 28.57 -4.94
C PRO A 46 -16.19 28.38 -4.49
N SER A 47 -15.87 27.28 -3.81
CA SER A 47 -14.53 27.00 -3.29
C SER A 47 -14.24 25.51 -3.15
N ALA A 48 -12.95 25.14 -3.15
CA ALA A 48 -12.52 23.75 -2.92
C ALA A 48 -12.96 23.18 -1.55
N ALA A 49 -13.04 24.02 -0.51
CA ALA A 49 -13.49 23.58 0.80
C ALA A 49 -15.00 23.25 0.81
N ALA A 50 -15.82 24.09 0.18
CA ALA A 50 -17.24 23.82 -0.02
C ALA A 50 -17.45 22.58 -0.90
N GLY A 51 -16.62 22.44 -1.95
CA GLY A 51 -16.58 21.27 -2.83
C GLY A 51 -16.30 19.96 -2.10
N ARG A 52 -15.25 19.91 -1.26
CA ARG A 52 -14.94 18.70 -0.46
C ARG A 52 -16.08 18.33 0.49
N THR A 53 -16.67 19.33 1.14
CA THR A 53 -17.81 19.12 2.06
C THR A 53 -19.00 18.53 1.31
N ALA A 54 -19.36 19.11 0.16
CA ALA A 54 -20.45 18.60 -0.67
C ALA A 54 -20.18 17.21 -1.24
N ALA A 55 -18.95 16.91 -1.67
CA ALA A 55 -18.57 15.60 -2.17
C ALA A 55 -18.69 14.51 -1.08
N VAL A 56 -18.27 14.82 0.15
CA VAL A 56 -18.40 13.90 1.31
C VAL A 56 -19.87 13.70 1.69
N GLU A 57 -20.69 14.77 1.72
CA GLU A 57 -22.12 14.64 2.00
C GLU A 57 -22.86 13.87 0.91
N HIS A 58 -22.52 14.11 -0.36
CA HIS A 58 -23.03 13.34 -1.50
C HIS A 58 -22.66 11.86 -1.39
N LEU A 59 -21.43 11.55 -1.01
CA LEU A 59 -20.96 10.18 -0.77
C LEU A 59 -21.75 9.51 0.36
N LYS A 60 -21.94 10.21 1.50
CA LYS A 60 -22.74 9.71 2.62
C LYS A 60 -24.19 9.47 2.22
N ALA A 61 -24.78 10.31 1.36
CA ALA A 61 -26.13 10.10 0.86
C ALA A 61 -26.23 8.80 0.07
N HIS A 62 -25.26 8.54 -0.84
CA HIS A 62 -25.20 7.29 -1.59
C HIS A 62 -24.96 6.05 -0.75
N LEU A 63 -24.17 6.15 0.32
CA LEU A 63 -23.93 5.03 1.22
C LEU A 63 -25.14 4.72 2.10
N ARG A 64 -25.94 5.73 2.44
CA ARG A 64 -27.17 5.57 3.24
C ARG A 64 -28.34 5.00 2.43
N THR A 65 -28.53 5.48 1.20
CA THR A 65 -29.63 5.03 0.32
C THR A 65 -29.23 3.86 -0.57
N GLY A 66 -27.94 3.56 -0.64
CA GLY A 66 -27.40 2.49 -1.45
C GLY A 66 -27.72 1.11 -0.86
N PRO A 67 -27.90 0.11 -1.72
CA PRO A 67 -28.06 -1.29 -1.28
C PRO A 67 -26.80 -1.80 -0.57
N ALA A 68 -27.00 -2.65 0.43
CA ALA A 68 -25.96 -3.32 1.22
C ALA A 68 -24.93 -4.08 0.34
N PRO A 69 -23.71 -4.33 0.86
CA PRO A 69 -22.74 -5.19 0.18
C PRO A 69 -23.31 -6.60 0.00
N ARG A 70 -23.20 -7.12 -1.22
CA ARG A 70 -23.73 -8.43 -1.61
C ARG A 70 -22.75 -9.54 -1.22
N SER A 71 -23.22 -10.50 -0.43
CA SER A 71 -22.40 -11.62 0.07
C SER A 71 -21.89 -12.53 -1.05
N GLU A 72 -22.64 -12.57 -2.16
CA GLU A 72 -22.43 -13.38 -3.35
C GLU A 72 -21.61 -12.67 -4.43
N ALA A 73 -21.29 -11.38 -4.25
CA ALA A 73 -20.50 -10.63 -5.22
C ALA A 73 -19.02 -11.06 -5.19
N TYR A 74 -18.39 -11.14 -6.36
CA TYR A 74 -16.93 -11.17 -6.41
C TYR A 74 -16.37 -9.84 -5.92
N CYS A 75 -15.15 -9.87 -5.38
CA CYS A 75 -14.38 -8.64 -5.19
C CYS A 75 -14.39 -7.82 -6.47
N ALA A 76 -14.64 -6.50 -6.38
CA ALA A 76 -14.51 -5.56 -7.50
C ALA A 76 -13.17 -5.71 -8.26
N CYS A 77 -12.13 -6.19 -7.58
CA CYS A 77 -10.81 -6.44 -8.12
C CYS A 77 -10.67 -7.69 -9.02
N ARG A 78 -11.63 -8.63 -8.99
CA ARG A 78 -11.58 -9.99 -9.56
C ARG A 78 -10.30 -10.78 -9.21
N ALA A 79 -10.42 -11.97 -8.63
CA ALA A 79 -9.26 -12.71 -8.11
C ALA A 79 -8.14 -13.04 -9.13
N ALA A 80 -8.39 -12.95 -10.44
CA ALA A 80 -7.40 -13.11 -11.50
C ALA A 80 -6.70 -11.78 -11.91
N GLU A 81 -7.23 -10.62 -11.52
CA GLU A 81 -6.74 -9.28 -11.89
C GLU A 81 -6.23 -8.48 -10.67
N CYS A 82 -6.25 -9.10 -9.48
CA CYS A 82 -5.82 -8.47 -8.24
C CYS A 82 -4.28 -8.49 -8.10
N HIS A 83 -3.63 -7.46 -8.63
CA HIS A 83 -2.20 -7.15 -8.46
C HIS A 83 -1.81 -6.83 -7.01
N THR A 84 -2.79 -6.59 -6.13
CA THR A 84 -2.63 -6.20 -4.73
C THR A 84 -2.36 -7.37 -3.77
N HIS A 85 -2.39 -8.63 -4.25
CA HIS A 85 -2.26 -9.83 -3.40
C HIS A 85 -1.20 -10.86 -3.85
N ILE A 86 -0.09 -10.41 -4.44
CA ILE A 86 1.10 -11.27 -4.56
C ILE A 86 1.89 -11.17 -3.25
N ARG A 87 1.80 -12.21 -2.40
CA ARG A 87 2.67 -12.39 -1.21
C ARG A 87 4.14 -12.21 -1.65
N PRO A 88 5.04 -11.64 -0.83
CA PRO A 88 6.46 -11.84 -1.05
C PRO A 88 6.72 -13.35 -0.88
N ALA A 89 7.00 -14.06 -1.98
CA ALA A 89 7.42 -15.44 -1.89
C ALA A 89 8.83 -15.45 -1.27
N GLY A 90 9.01 -16.18 -0.17
CA GLY A 90 10.34 -16.57 0.28
C GLY A 90 10.99 -17.52 -0.75
N PRO A 91 12.31 -17.76 -0.67
CA PRO A 91 13.08 -18.33 -1.78
C PRO A 91 12.75 -19.77 -2.22
N ARG A 92 11.75 -20.45 -1.65
CA ARG A 92 11.49 -21.87 -1.95
C ARG A 92 10.02 -22.31 -2.04
N GLU A 93 9.06 -21.41 -2.21
CA GLU A 93 7.67 -21.81 -2.45
C GLU A 93 7.17 -21.29 -3.80
N ARG A 94 6.72 -22.22 -4.67
CA ARG A 94 5.97 -21.86 -5.89
C ARG A 94 4.81 -20.94 -5.50
N PRO A 95 4.57 -19.84 -6.22
CA PRO A 95 3.49 -18.91 -5.88
C PRO A 95 2.15 -19.61 -6.06
N THR A 96 1.52 -20.01 -4.95
CA THR A 96 0.10 -20.32 -4.97
C THR A 96 -0.65 -18.99 -5.02
N PRO A 97 -1.54 -18.77 -6.01
CA PRO A 97 -2.27 -17.51 -6.13
C PRO A 97 -3.12 -17.31 -4.86
N TRP A 98 -2.77 -16.29 -4.07
CA TRP A 98 -3.54 -15.93 -2.89
C TRP A 98 -4.86 -15.32 -3.36
N ARG A 99 -5.96 -16.06 -3.20
CA ARG A 99 -7.27 -15.66 -3.71
C ARG A 99 -7.87 -14.58 -2.81
N CYS A 100 -8.65 -13.66 -3.42
CA CYS A 100 -9.53 -12.75 -2.68
C CYS A 100 -10.28 -13.54 -1.60
N GLY A 101 -10.30 -13.03 -0.37
CA GLY A 101 -10.82 -13.77 0.78
C GLY A 101 -11.23 -12.85 1.92
N GLY A 102 -12.10 -13.37 2.79
CA GLY A 102 -12.82 -12.57 3.78
C GLY A 102 -14.19 -12.12 3.28
N ALA A 103 -14.99 -11.53 4.16
CA ALA A 103 -16.32 -11.04 3.83
C ALA A 103 -16.25 -9.94 2.76
N VAL A 104 -17.28 -9.85 1.91
CA VAL A 104 -17.44 -8.73 0.98
C VAL A 104 -17.80 -7.49 1.80
N VAL A 105 -17.13 -6.38 1.53
CA VAL A 105 -17.29 -5.09 2.21
C VAL A 105 -17.53 -4.00 1.18
N LEU A 106 -18.24 -2.95 1.58
CA LEU A 106 -18.15 -1.66 0.90
C LEU A 106 -17.02 -0.86 1.56
N ALA A 107 -16.03 -0.47 0.78
CA ALA A 107 -14.90 0.34 1.21
C ALA A 107 -14.87 1.67 0.44
N VAL A 108 -14.54 2.74 1.14
CA VAL A 108 -14.29 4.07 0.57
C VAL A 108 -12.79 4.32 0.55
N VAL A 109 -12.22 4.53 -0.62
CA VAL A 109 -10.83 4.96 -0.83
C VAL A 109 -10.83 6.45 -1.13
N ALA A 110 -10.10 7.23 -0.33
CA ALA A 110 -9.92 8.65 -0.56
C ALA A 110 -8.53 8.95 -1.09
N ASP A 111 -8.42 9.90 -2.00
CA ASP A 111 -7.15 10.51 -2.34
C ASP A 111 -6.60 11.36 -1.17
N ARG A 112 -5.26 11.45 -1.09
CA ARG A 112 -4.59 12.22 -0.02
C ARG A 112 -4.85 13.72 -0.12
N GLU A 113 -5.09 14.22 -1.33
CA GLU A 113 -5.38 15.65 -1.56
C GLU A 113 -6.89 15.95 -1.47
N GLY A 114 -7.73 14.94 -1.22
CA GLY A 114 -9.18 15.09 -1.13
C GLY A 114 -9.83 15.55 -2.43
N ARG A 115 -9.26 15.16 -3.57
CA ARG A 115 -9.79 15.50 -4.90
C ARG A 115 -10.72 14.45 -5.48
N TRP A 116 -10.67 13.21 -4.98
CA TRP A 116 -11.62 12.18 -5.34
C TRP A 116 -11.81 11.14 -4.22
N TRP A 117 -12.96 10.46 -4.28
CA TRP A 117 -13.35 9.36 -3.42
C TRP A 117 -13.94 8.25 -4.27
N GLN A 118 -13.46 7.03 -4.11
CA GLN A 118 -13.99 5.86 -4.78
C GLN A 118 -14.62 4.93 -3.76
N VAL A 119 -15.83 4.48 -4.04
CA VAL A 119 -16.47 3.38 -3.31
C VAL A 119 -16.30 2.11 -4.12
N MET A 120 -15.88 1.04 -3.45
CA MET A 120 -15.72 -0.28 -4.05
C MET A 120 -16.33 -1.36 -3.16
N GLU A 121 -17.05 -2.30 -3.79
CA GLU A 121 -17.53 -3.54 -3.17
C GLU A 121 -16.46 -4.62 -3.34
N CYS A 122 -15.63 -4.84 -2.33
CA CYS A 122 -14.44 -5.70 -2.42
C CYS A 122 -14.33 -6.64 -1.21
N CYS A 123 -13.42 -7.62 -1.22
CA CYS A 123 -13.24 -8.43 -0.02
C CYS A 123 -12.50 -7.64 1.07
N SER A 124 -12.70 -7.99 2.34
CA SER A 124 -12.08 -7.28 3.47
C SER A 124 -10.55 -7.24 3.40
N ARG A 125 -9.92 -8.24 2.78
CA ARG A 125 -8.47 -8.23 2.51
C ARG A 125 -8.06 -7.20 1.46
N CYS A 126 -8.85 -7.00 0.41
CA CYS A 126 -8.59 -5.97 -0.60
C CYS A 126 -8.81 -4.58 -0.02
N ALA A 127 -9.82 -4.40 0.84
CA ALA A 127 -10.00 -3.15 1.56
C ALA A 127 -8.78 -2.83 2.44
N ALA A 128 -8.29 -3.81 3.21
CA ALA A 128 -7.12 -3.63 4.07
C ALA A 128 -5.81 -3.34 3.31
N ALA A 129 -5.72 -3.73 2.03
CA ALA A 129 -4.56 -3.47 1.19
C ALA A 129 -4.48 -2.01 0.68
N HIS A 130 -5.58 -1.25 0.75
CA HIS A 130 -5.58 0.18 0.39
C HIS A 130 -5.31 1.05 1.63
N PRO A 131 -4.21 1.83 1.65
CA PRO A 131 -3.81 2.61 2.84
C PRO A 131 -4.81 3.68 3.28
N THR A 132 -5.65 4.15 2.37
CA THR A 132 -6.68 5.18 2.63
C THR A 132 -8.10 4.62 2.62
N ALA A 133 -8.26 3.28 2.56
CA ALA A 133 -9.56 2.65 2.56
C ALA A 133 -10.19 2.70 3.96
N LYS A 134 -11.48 3.05 4.00
CA LYS A 134 -12.34 2.89 5.17
C LYS A 134 -13.50 1.96 4.84
N VAL A 135 -13.64 0.88 5.60
CA VAL A 135 -14.78 -0.03 5.48
C VAL A 135 -16.01 0.63 6.08
N VAL A 136 -17.07 0.76 5.30
CA VAL A 136 -18.32 1.42 5.69
C VAL A 136 -19.47 0.44 5.92
N ALA A 137 -19.42 -0.75 5.31
CA ALA A 137 -20.37 -1.84 5.56
C ALA A 137 -19.74 -3.19 5.23
N THR A 138 -20.18 -4.26 5.89
CA THR A 138 -19.75 -5.64 5.65
C THR A 138 -20.96 -6.51 5.33
N ALA A 139 -20.85 -7.38 4.33
CA ALA A 139 -21.90 -8.31 3.93
C ALA A 139 -22.14 -9.35 5.03
N PRO A 140 -23.38 -9.80 5.24
CA PRO A 140 -23.66 -10.96 6.09
C PRO A 140 -22.90 -12.18 5.57
N PRO A 141 -22.47 -13.09 6.45
CA PRO A 141 -21.89 -14.36 6.01
C PRO A 141 -22.91 -15.14 5.17
N PRO A 142 -22.48 -15.86 4.12
CA PRO A 142 -23.40 -16.68 3.33
C PRO A 142 -23.99 -17.77 4.23
N ASP A 143 -25.32 -17.95 4.18
CA ASP A 143 -26.00 -19.04 4.86
C ASP A 143 -25.39 -20.36 4.40
N ARG A 144 -24.79 -21.10 5.34
CA ARG A 144 -24.37 -22.47 5.10
C ARG A 144 -25.65 -23.29 4.95
N ALA A 145 -26.04 -23.56 3.71
CA ALA A 145 -26.92 -24.67 3.41
C ALA A 145 -26.30 -25.93 4.07
N VAL A 146 -27.00 -26.45 5.07
CA VAL A 146 -26.71 -27.74 5.69
C VAL A 146 -26.80 -28.77 4.58
N SER A 147 -25.63 -29.15 4.04
CA SER A 147 -25.53 -30.27 3.11
C SER A 147 -25.66 -31.53 3.93
N ASP A 148 -26.91 -31.95 4.09
CA ASP A 148 -27.28 -33.26 4.56
C ASP A 148 -26.74 -34.26 3.54
N ARG A 149 -25.64 -34.95 3.89
CA ARG A 149 -25.11 -36.04 3.07
C ARG A 149 -24.91 -37.28 3.96
N PRO A 150 -25.56 -38.42 3.64
CA PRO A 150 -25.62 -39.57 4.55
C PRO A 150 -24.29 -40.32 4.59
N VAL A 151 -23.91 -40.77 5.78
CA VAL A 151 -22.78 -41.69 6.00
C VAL A 151 -23.23 -43.13 5.67
N PRO A 152 -22.44 -43.93 4.91
CA PRO A 152 -22.80 -45.31 4.61
C PRO A 152 -22.37 -46.29 5.71
N GLY A 153 -23.35 -47.04 6.23
CA GLY A 153 -23.28 -48.49 6.48
C GLY A 153 -22.44 -49.02 7.65
N ARG A 154 -23.10 -49.46 8.72
CA ARG A 154 -22.75 -50.69 9.45
C ARG A 154 -24.03 -51.44 9.84
N SER A 155 -24.09 -52.70 9.43
CA SER A 155 -25.27 -53.58 9.45
C SER A 155 -25.53 -54.25 10.81
N ALA A 156 -26.82 -54.29 11.19
CA ALA A 156 -27.63 -55.39 11.78
C ALA A 156 -27.21 -56.05 13.14
N PRO A 157 -28.14 -56.65 13.95
CA PRO A 157 -29.42 -57.27 13.55
C PRO A 157 -30.68 -57.09 14.44
N ASP A 158 -31.83 -57.36 13.80
CA ASP A 158 -33.09 -58.05 14.22
C ASP A 158 -33.99 -57.63 15.40
N GLY A 159 -35.27 -57.37 15.08
CA GLY A 159 -36.45 -57.72 15.90
C GLY A 159 -37.53 -56.62 16.07
N PRO A 160 -38.86 -56.93 16.15
CA PRO A 160 -39.88 -56.35 15.24
C PRO A 160 -41.09 -55.59 15.85
N GLY A 161 -41.82 -54.87 14.98
CA GLY A 161 -43.28 -54.55 15.04
C GLY A 161 -43.67 -53.13 15.50
N LEU A 162 -44.69 -52.41 15.00
CA LEU A 162 -45.80 -52.60 14.05
C LEU A 162 -46.44 -51.21 13.72
N ASP A 163 -47.11 -51.10 12.56
CA ASP A 163 -48.20 -50.19 12.12
C ASP A 163 -47.97 -48.65 12.03
N GLY A 164 -48.42 -47.88 11.03
CA GLY A 164 -49.18 -48.08 9.78
C GLY A 164 -49.57 -46.72 9.13
N ALA A 165 -49.60 -46.70 7.79
CA ALA A 165 -50.39 -45.87 6.85
C ALA A 165 -50.36 -44.30 6.82
N ALA A 166 -49.94 -43.76 5.66
CA ALA A 166 -50.26 -42.43 5.09
C ALA A 166 -51.64 -42.46 4.37
N PRO A 167 -52.15 -41.48 3.55
CA PRO A 167 -51.54 -40.38 2.75
C PRO A 167 -52.33 -39.04 2.89
N GLY A 168 -52.22 -37.94 2.13
CA GLY A 168 -51.55 -37.52 0.90
C GLY A 168 -51.98 -36.07 0.56
N ARG A 169 -51.18 -35.39 -0.27
CA ARG A 169 -51.37 -34.04 -0.86
C ARG A 169 -52.56 -33.98 -1.86
N PRO A 170 -53.05 -32.82 -2.37
CA PRO A 170 -52.29 -31.92 -3.27
C PRO A 170 -52.65 -30.39 -3.23
N ALA A 171 -51.92 -29.62 -4.05
CA ALA A 171 -51.96 -28.16 -4.34
C ALA A 171 -53.23 -27.73 -5.17
N PRO A 172 -53.46 -26.48 -5.69
CA PRO A 172 -52.50 -25.56 -6.37
C PRO A 172 -52.76 -24.01 -6.38
N ALA A 173 -51.78 -23.29 -6.98
CA ALA A 173 -51.84 -22.16 -7.96
C ALA A 173 -52.26 -20.68 -7.66
N ALA A 174 -51.30 -19.79 -8.01
CA ALA A 174 -51.34 -18.58 -8.87
C ALA A 174 -51.92 -17.19 -8.42
N ASP A 175 -50.99 -16.21 -8.27
CA ASP A 175 -50.86 -14.81 -8.82
C ASP A 175 -52.11 -13.94 -9.21
N PRO A 176 -52.07 -12.58 -9.39
CA PRO A 176 -50.96 -11.58 -9.30
C PRO A 176 -51.35 -10.12 -8.81
N PHE A 177 -50.36 -9.18 -8.84
CA PHE A 177 -50.44 -7.70 -8.98
C PHE A 177 -50.78 -6.73 -7.80
N ARG A 178 -49.81 -5.82 -7.51
CA ARG A 178 -49.85 -4.33 -7.66
C ARG A 178 -49.37 -3.51 -6.44
N ILE A 179 -48.48 -2.56 -6.73
CA ILE A 179 -47.80 -1.59 -5.85
C ILE A 179 -48.55 -0.24 -5.87
N THR A 180 -48.64 0.44 -4.72
CA THR A 180 -48.83 1.91 -4.58
C THR A 180 -48.05 2.45 -3.36
N ALA A 181 -47.74 3.76 -3.39
CA ALA A 181 -46.62 4.43 -2.73
C ALA A 181 -46.93 5.22 -1.42
N GLY A 182 -45.91 5.30 -0.52
CA GLY A 182 -45.52 6.30 0.53
C GLY A 182 -46.56 7.04 1.41
N PRO A 183 -46.16 7.89 2.42
CA PRO A 183 -44.82 8.26 2.93
C PRO A 183 -44.67 8.17 4.48
N ALA A 184 -43.46 8.40 5.03
CA ALA A 184 -43.22 8.61 6.48
C ALA A 184 -42.22 9.77 6.74
N PRO A 185 -42.34 10.53 7.85
CA PRO A 185 -41.53 11.72 8.14
C PRO A 185 -40.36 11.50 9.14
N ASN A 186 -39.29 12.27 8.89
CA ASN A 186 -38.20 12.87 9.70
C ASN A 186 -37.84 12.38 11.13
N GLY A 187 -36.51 12.19 11.32
CA GLY A 187 -35.75 11.76 12.52
C GLY A 187 -35.55 12.81 13.64
N PRO A 188 -34.47 12.79 14.48
CA PRO A 188 -33.02 12.55 14.18
C PRO A 188 -32.31 11.69 15.28
N ALA A 189 -30.98 11.63 15.51
CA ALA A 189 -29.71 11.45 14.77
C ALA A 189 -28.62 11.03 15.80
N PHE A 190 -27.52 10.38 15.39
CA PHE A 190 -26.24 10.37 16.12
C PHE A 190 -25.09 10.70 15.16
N ALA A 191 -24.30 11.72 15.51
CA ALA A 191 -23.08 12.18 14.85
C ALA A 191 -21.92 12.24 15.87
N PRO A 192 -20.65 12.04 15.47
CA PRO A 192 -19.49 12.27 16.36
C PRO A 192 -18.90 13.69 16.15
N HIS A 193 -18.54 14.35 17.27
CA HIS A 193 -17.95 15.69 17.36
C HIS A 193 -16.43 15.65 17.67
N PHE A 194 -15.69 16.67 17.22
CA PHE A 194 -14.31 17.02 17.62
C PHE A 194 -14.32 18.25 18.55
N SER A 195 -13.42 18.32 19.53
CA SER A 195 -13.47 19.27 20.67
C SER A 195 -12.77 20.63 20.45
N HIS A 196 -13.40 21.71 20.91
CA HIS A 196 -12.79 22.93 21.49
C HIS A 196 -13.78 23.52 22.55
N SER A 197 -13.25 24.13 23.62
CA SER A 197 -13.91 24.28 24.93
C SER A 197 -14.73 25.56 25.19
N THR A 198 -15.67 25.45 26.17
CA THR A 198 -16.33 26.43 27.08
C THR A 198 -17.53 27.28 26.58
N PRO A 199 -18.45 27.78 27.46
CA PRO A 199 -18.90 27.32 28.79
C PRO A 199 -20.46 27.11 28.89
N VAL A 200 -20.89 26.59 30.06
CA VAL A 200 -22.25 26.13 30.46
C VAL A 200 -23.30 27.26 30.55
N PRO A 201 -24.62 26.97 30.42
CA PRO A 201 -25.47 27.06 31.61
C PRO A 201 -26.52 25.93 31.79
N ALA A 202 -26.69 25.63 33.07
CA ALA A 202 -27.73 24.98 33.89
C ALA A 202 -29.09 24.49 33.33
N ALA A 203 -29.66 23.57 34.14
CA ALA A 203 -31.05 23.09 34.27
C ALA A 203 -31.42 21.88 33.39
N ALA A 204 -32.12 20.85 33.84
CA ALA A 204 -32.70 20.53 35.15
C ALA A 204 -32.82 19.00 35.28
N SER A 205 -32.84 18.57 36.53
CA SER A 205 -32.99 17.23 37.06
C SER A 205 -34.19 16.47 36.49
N ARG A 206 -34.01 15.18 36.19
CA ARG A 206 -35.14 14.24 36.25
C ARG A 206 -34.69 12.89 36.81
N GLU A 207 -35.27 12.60 37.96
CA GLU A 207 -35.07 11.44 38.82
C GLU A 207 -35.39 10.13 38.10
N VAL A 208 -34.61 9.08 38.42
CA VAL A 208 -34.96 7.68 38.18
C VAL A 208 -34.91 6.94 39.53
N PRO A 209 -35.89 6.07 39.86
CA PRO A 209 -36.07 5.56 41.22
C PRO A 209 -35.05 4.49 41.63
N ALA A 210 -34.77 4.50 42.93
CA ALA A 210 -33.89 3.59 43.66
C ALA A 210 -34.37 2.10 43.67
N PRO A 211 -33.46 1.15 43.98
CA PRO A 211 -33.66 -0.28 43.79
C PRO A 211 -34.36 -0.95 44.98
N ARG A 212 -35.12 -2.02 44.72
CA ARG A 212 -35.64 -2.92 45.75
C ARG A 212 -34.69 -4.09 45.99
N SER A 213 -34.26 -4.22 47.23
CA SER A 213 -33.38 -5.26 47.76
C SER A 213 -34.02 -6.64 47.85
N ALA A 214 -33.13 -7.63 47.67
CA ALA A 214 -33.00 -8.90 48.37
C ALA A 214 -34.15 -9.94 48.33
N ARG A 215 -33.86 -11.07 47.68
CA ARG A 215 -34.25 -12.40 48.19
C ARG A 215 -33.07 -13.36 48.16
N THR A 216 -32.63 -13.64 49.39
CA THR A 216 -32.00 -14.82 49.97
C THR A 216 -31.53 -15.99 49.07
N ALA A 217 -30.30 -16.39 49.39
CA ALA A 217 -29.52 -17.49 48.87
C ALA A 217 -30.23 -18.85 48.88
N ARG A 218 -30.05 -19.60 47.78
CA ARG A 218 -30.04 -21.07 47.79
C ARG A 218 -28.66 -21.55 47.37
N SER A 219 -28.09 -22.37 48.25
CA SER A 219 -26.83 -23.11 48.10
C SER A 219 -26.72 -23.78 46.72
N SER A 220 -25.88 -23.23 45.85
CA SER A 220 -25.40 -23.90 44.65
C SER A 220 -24.15 -24.72 44.99
N ARG A 221 -24.23 -26.04 44.75
CA ARG A 221 -23.11 -27.00 44.69
C ARG A 221 -21.88 -26.39 44.00
N PRO A 222 -20.64 -26.81 44.37
CA PRO A 222 -19.45 -26.30 43.71
C PRO A 222 -19.45 -26.79 42.26
N VAL A 223 -19.84 -25.91 41.34
CA VAL A 223 -19.49 -26.07 39.94
C VAL A 223 -17.98 -26.03 39.90
N ARG A 224 -17.35 -27.18 39.62
CA ARG A 224 -15.93 -27.24 39.25
C ARG A 224 -15.75 -26.24 38.12
N ARG A 225 -15.27 -25.03 38.42
CA ARG A 225 -14.82 -24.08 37.42
C ARG A 225 -13.71 -24.80 36.67
N ARG A 226 -13.99 -25.18 35.42
CA ARG A 226 -12.92 -25.56 34.49
C ARG A 226 -11.88 -24.42 34.56
N PRO A 227 -10.58 -24.71 34.72
CA PRO A 227 -9.57 -23.67 34.71
C PRO A 227 -9.75 -22.85 33.43
N ALA A 228 -9.81 -21.52 33.56
CA ALA A 228 -9.90 -20.65 32.41
C ALA A 228 -8.66 -20.91 31.55
N CYS A 229 -8.87 -21.53 30.39
CA CYS A 229 -7.78 -21.73 29.44
C CYS A 229 -7.41 -20.34 28.91
N GLY A 230 -6.22 -19.87 29.29
CA GLY A 230 -5.68 -18.60 28.83
C GLY A 230 -5.64 -18.56 27.30
N ARG A 231 -5.92 -17.38 26.73
CA ARG A 231 -5.89 -17.20 25.28
C ARG A 231 -4.99 -16.02 24.94
N ILE A 232 -4.09 -16.26 23.98
CA ILE A 232 -3.22 -15.25 23.39
C ILE A 232 -3.39 -15.27 21.87
N ALA A 233 -3.73 -14.11 21.30
CA ALA A 233 -4.13 -13.97 19.91
C ALA A 233 -5.28 -14.95 19.51
N GLN A 234 -4.98 -15.94 18.66
CA GLN A 234 -5.92 -16.97 18.20
C GLN A 234 -5.62 -18.36 18.80
N ARG A 235 -4.62 -18.48 19.69
CA ARG A 235 -4.18 -19.76 20.27
C ARG A 235 -4.69 -19.91 21.70
N PHE A 236 -5.12 -21.13 22.01
CA PHE A 236 -5.43 -21.57 23.37
C PHE A 236 -4.15 -22.05 24.05
N VAL A 237 -3.88 -21.54 25.25
CA VAL A 237 -2.72 -21.94 26.05
C VAL A 237 -3.05 -23.27 26.75
N PRO A 238 -2.32 -24.37 26.47
CA PRO A 238 -2.58 -25.66 27.09
C PRO A 238 -2.46 -25.58 28.61
N HIS A 239 -3.41 -26.19 29.33
CA HIS A 239 -3.45 -26.11 30.79
C HIS A 239 -2.29 -26.86 31.45
N ASP A 240 -1.78 -27.89 30.77
CA ASP A 240 -0.67 -28.74 31.15
C ASP A 240 0.69 -28.24 30.64
N LEU A 241 0.76 -27.08 29.97
CA LEU A 241 2.02 -26.48 29.52
C LEU A 241 2.97 -26.26 30.70
N ARG A 242 4.18 -26.82 30.59
CA ARG A 242 5.31 -26.62 31.51
C ARG A 242 6.43 -25.91 30.75
N PRO A 243 7.23 -25.05 31.41
CA PRO A 243 7.12 -24.64 32.81
C PRO A 243 5.87 -23.78 33.07
N VAL A 244 5.40 -23.76 34.32
CA VAL A 244 4.19 -23.00 34.72
C VAL A 244 4.36 -21.52 34.44
N SER A 245 5.57 -20.98 34.68
CA SER A 245 5.91 -19.60 34.40
C SER A 245 5.61 -19.19 32.95
N LEU A 246 5.91 -20.05 31.98
CA LEU A 246 5.62 -19.77 30.57
C LEU A 246 4.10 -19.75 30.29
N ARG A 247 3.36 -20.68 30.89
CA ARG A 247 1.90 -20.75 30.76
C ARG A 247 1.23 -19.50 31.35
N ASP A 248 1.72 -19.05 32.50
CA ASP A 248 1.20 -17.88 33.19
C ASP A 248 1.56 -16.60 32.40
N GLU A 249 2.79 -16.47 31.88
CA GLU A 249 3.22 -15.38 30.99
C GLU A 249 2.36 -15.29 29.71
N LEU A 250 2.08 -16.43 29.04
CA LEU A 250 1.22 -16.46 27.85
C LEU A 250 -0.23 -16.03 28.16
N THR A 251 -0.72 -16.35 29.36
CA THR A 251 -2.06 -15.96 29.80
C THR A 251 -2.10 -14.46 30.10
N GLU A 252 -1.12 -13.96 30.85
CA GLU A 252 -0.94 -12.55 31.18
C GLU A 252 -0.78 -11.69 29.92
N LEU A 253 0.08 -12.07 28.98
CA LEU A 253 0.23 -11.38 27.70
C LEU A 253 -1.09 -11.30 26.93
N GLY A 254 -1.88 -12.37 26.95
CA GLY A 254 -3.22 -12.38 26.37
C GLY A 254 -4.15 -11.32 26.98
N GLU A 255 -4.02 -11.06 28.28
CA GLU A 255 -4.77 -10.02 29.02
C GLU A 255 -4.21 -8.62 28.74
N LEU A 256 -2.89 -8.45 28.76
CA LEU A 256 -2.21 -7.19 28.48
C LEU A 256 -2.50 -6.69 27.05
N PHE A 257 -2.52 -7.57 26.05
CA PHE A 257 -2.94 -7.19 24.69
C PHE A 257 -4.42 -6.78 24.61
N ARG A 258 -5.30 -7.44 25.38
CA ARG A 258 -6.72 -7.06 25.45
C ARG A 258 -6.92 -5.72 26.15
N ALA A 259 -6.19 -5.48 27.24
CA ALA A 259 -6.19 -4.20 27.95
C ALA A 259 -5.64 -3.09 27.04
N TYR A 260 -4.54 -3.35 26.32
CA TYR A 260 -3.98 -2.42 25.35
C TYR A 260 -4.98 -2.03 24.24
N GLN A 261 -5.73 -3.01 23.70
CA GLN A 261 -6.76 -2.77 22.68
C GLN A 261 -7.96 -1.93 23.19
N GLN A 262 -8.16 -1.83 24.50
CA GLN A 262 -9.21 -1.04 25.12
C GLN A 262 -8.78 0.38 25.48
N ARG A 263 -7.50 0.74 25.26
CA ARG A 263 -7.00 2.08 25.55
C ARG A 263 -7.50 3.08 24.50
N ASP A 264 -7.88 4.27 24.96
CA ASP A 264 -8.32 5.37 24.10
C ASP A 264 -7.15 5.99 23.32
N GLU A 265 -5.93 5.92 23.88
CA GLU A 265 -4.71 6.44 23.26
C GLU A 265 -3.71 5.32 22.94
N PRO A 266 -3.21 5.22 21.70
CA PRO A 266 -2.25 4.19 21.29
C PRO A 266 -0.83 4.52 21.77
N ASP A 267 -0.31 3.71 22.69
CA ASP A 267 1.07 3.76 23.18
C ASP A 267 1.97 2.77 22.43
N LEU A 268 2.66 3.28 21.41
CA LEU A 268 3.46 2.44 20.50
C LEU A 268 4.73 1.86 21.16
N ALA A 269 5.24 2.48 22.23
CA ALA A 269 6.39 1.94 22.97
C ALA A 269 5.95 0.72 23.79
N LEU A 270 4.86 0.87 24.55
CA LEU A 270 4.24 -0.25 25.28
C LEU A 270 3.83 -1.39 24.34
N LEU A 271 3.30 -1.07 23.15
CA LEU A 271 2.95 -2.09 22.16
C LEU A 271 4.16 -2.88 21.65
N ALA A 272 5.31 -2.21 21.48
CA ALA A 272 6.54 -2.87 21.07
C ALA A 272 7.03 -3.86 22.15
N GLU A 273 7.05 -3.44 23.42
CA GLU A 273 7.42 -4.29 24.56
C GLU A 273 6.50 -5.52 24.69
N LEU A 274 5.19 -5.33 24.51
CA LEU A 274 4.24 -6.45 24.51
C LEU A 274 4.51 -7.43 23.36
N HIS A 275 4.96 -6.94 22.21
CA HIS A 275 5.32 -7.79 21.08
C HIS A 275 6.64 -8.52 21.27
N ASP A 276 7.64 -7.92 21.92
CA ASP A 276 8.90 -8.59 22.28
C ASP A 276 8.65 -9.73 23.27
N ARG A 277 7.97 -9.45 24.40
CA ARG A 277 7.59 -10.49 25.38
C ARG A 277 6.81 -11.64 24.73
N LYS A 278 5.93 -11.32 23.79
CA LYS A 278 5.19 -12.33 23.02
C LYS A 278 6.07 -13.15 22.08
N ALA A 279 7.08 -12.53 21.46
CA ALA A 279 8.04 -13.26 20.63
C ALA A 279 8.83 -14.26 21.46
N GLU A 280 9.34 -13.84 22.61
CA GLU A 280 10.07 -14.68 23.56
C GLU A 280 9.21 -15.82 24.09
N ALA A 281 7.98 -15.54 24.54
CA ALA A 281 7.06 -16.55 25.04
C ALA A 281 6.65 -17.57 23.95
N PHE A 282 6.46 -17.12 22.70
CA PHE A 282 6.18 -18.03 21.59
C PHE A 282 7.41 -18.85 21.17
N ALA A 283 8.61 -18.29 21.22
CA ALA A 283 9.84 -19.02 20.97
C ALA A 283 10.06 -20.11 22.04
N ALA A 284 9.94 -19.76 23.33
CA ALA A 284 10.04 -20.71 24.44
C ALA A 284 8.98 -21.82 24.34
N TRP A 285 7.75 -21.48 23.97
CA TRP A 285 6.69 -22.47 23.76
C TRP A 285 6.99 -23.37 22.54
N ALA A 286 7.55 -22.81 21.47
CA ALA A 286 7.94 -23.57 20.30
C ALA A 286 9.08 -24.56 20.60
N GLU A 287 10.06 -24.19 21.43
CA GLU A 287 11.15 -25.09 21.79
C GLU A 287 10.69 -26.28 22.64
N ILE A 288 9.66 -26.08 23.47
CA ILE A 288 9.11 -27.14 24.32
C ILE A 288 8.21 -28.09 23.54
N THR A 289 7.46 -27.58 22.56
CA THR A 289 6.48 -28.37 21.80
C THR A 289 6.97 -28.82 20.43
N CYS A 290 8.12 -28.29 19.99
CA CYS A 290 8.64 -28.44 18.63
C CYS A 290 7.64 -28.00 17.54
N ASP A 291 6.67 -27.12 17.82
CA ASP A 291 5.68 -26.63 16.85
C ASP A 291 6.31 -25.55 15.93
N PRO A 292 6.50 -25.84 14.62
CA PRO A 292 7.06 -24.86 13.68
C PRO A 292 6.16 -23.63 13.50
N GLY A 293 4.84 -23.77 13.72
CA GLY A 293 3.89 -22.67 13.67
C GLY A 293 4.12 -21.65 14.78
N LEU A 294 4.55 -22.09 15.98
CA LEU A 294 4.90 -21.18 17.08
C LEU A 294 6.19 -20.42 16.80
N ARG A 295 7.20 -21.04 16.15
CA ARG A 295 8.40 -20.32 15.70
C ARG A 295 8.07 -19.20 14.70
N LEU A 296 7.19 -19.49 13.75
CA LEU A 296 6.71 -18.48 12.80
C LEU A 296 5.89 -17.38 13.48
N ASP A 297 5.09 -17.73 14.50
CA ASP A 297 4.34 -16.75 15.27
C ASP A 297 5.27 -15.88 16.15
N ALA A 298 6.37 -16.43 16.68
CA ALA A 298 7.41 -15.69 17.39
C ALA A 298 8.09 -14.67 16.46
N GLN A 299 8.53 -15.10 15.27
CA GLN A 299 9.11 -14.20 14.27
C GLN A 299 8.15 -13.08 13.83
N ARG A 300 6.85 -13.38 13.70
CA ARG A 300 5.84 -12.35 13.42
C ARG A 300 5.68 -11.36 14.56
N ALA A 301 5.77 -11.82 15.81
CA ALA A 301 5.70 -10.95 16.98
C ALA A 301 6.93 -10.04 17.04
N GLU A 302 8.13 -10.56 16.78
CA GLU A 302 9.37 -9.77 16.68
C GLU A 302 9.29 -8.70 15.58
N GLN A 303 8.81 -9.07 14.39
CA GLN A 303 8.57 -8.11 13.30
C GLN A 303 7.54 -7.03 13.68
N ALA A 304 6.51 -7.41 14.44
CA ALA A 304 5.51 -6.46 14.92
C ALA A 304 6.10 -5.49 15.97
N ALA A 305 7.01 -5.96 16.84
CA ALA A 305 7.74 -5.12 17.77
C ALA A 305 8.63 -4.11 17.04
N ALA A 306 9.41 -4.56 16.06
CA ALA A 306 10.24 -3.69 15.23
C ALA A 306 9.41 -2.64 14.46
N ALA A 307 8.24 -3.03 13.93
CA ALA A 307 7.34 -2.11 13.27
C ALA A 307 6.72 -1.08 14.24
N ALA A 308 6.34 -1.50 15.45
CA ALA A 308 5.81 -0.60 16.48
C ALA A 308 6.87 0.41 16.94
N ARG A 309 8.13 -0.03 17.13
CA ARG A 309 9.27 0.86 17.40
C ARG A 309 9.47 1.86 16.27
N LEU A 310 9.52 1.42 15.01
CA LEU A 310 9.70 2.32 13.88
C LEU A 310 8.59 3.37 13.78
N GLN A 311 7.33 2.98 14.04
CA GLN A 311 6.20 3.91 14.08
C GLN A 311 6.28 4.86 15.27
N HIS A 312 6.74 4.39 16.43
CA HIS A 312 6.98 5.21 17.60
C HIS A 312 8.04 6.28 17.30
N LEU A 313 9.20 5.88 16.77
CA LEU A 313 10.30 6.78 16.36
C LEU A 313 9.83 7.83 15.33
N HIS A 314 9.07 7.41 14.31
CA HIS A 314 8.48 8.35 13.33
C HIS A 314 7.49 9.35 13.95
N ARG A 315 6.86 9.01 15.09
CA ARG A 315 5.87 9.86 15.76
C ARG A 315 6.49 10.74 16.85
N SER A 316 7.48 10.24 17.58
CA SER A 316 8.14 10.96 18.68
C SER A 316 9.30 11.84 18.20
N GLY A 317 9.84 11.59 17.01
CA GLY A 317 11.00 12.34 16.49
C GLY A 317 12.30 12.09 17.26
N GLN A 318 12.30 11.12 18.19
CA GLN A 318 13.50 10.67 18.89
C GLN A 318 14.17 9.59 18.04
N ALA A 319 15.44 9.80 17.68
CA ALA A 319 16.30 8.74 17.15
C ALA A 319 16.72 7.81 18.30
N PRO A 320 16.94 6.51 18.06
CA PRO A 320 17.43 5.61 19.10
C PRO A 320 18.85 6.01 19.51
N ASP A 321 19.08 6.13 20.81
CA ASP A 321 20.42 6.12 21.39
C ASP A 321 21.04 4.73 21.16
N GLY A 322 22.12 4.66 20.37
CA GLY A 322 22.92 3.44 20.20
C GLY A 322 23.57 3.27 18.82
N GLU A 323 24.85 3.69 18.74
CA GLU A 323 25.90 3.35 17.77
C GLU A 323 25.56 3.23 16.27
N GLY A 324 25.82 4.32 15.55
CA GLY A 324 25.96 4.40 14.09
C GLY A 324 24.83 5.18 13.40
N PRO A 325 25.12 6.04 12.40
CA PRO A 325 24.08 6.77 11.68
C PRO A 325 23.27 5.78 10.83
N THR A 326 22.14 5.30 11.34
CA THR A 326 21.20 4.45 10.58
C THR A 326 20.44 5.34 9.59
N VAL A 327 21.13 5.78 8.54
CA VAL A 327 20.52 6.57 7.47
C VAL A 327 19.40 5.76 6.81
N ALA A 328 18.16 6.24 6.91
CA ALA A 328 16.99 5.64 6.28
C ALA A 328 16.99 5.86 4.76
N ARG A 329 17.72 5.00 4.03
CA ARG A 329 17.87 5.08 2.58
C ARG A 329 16.60 4.73 1.81
N LEU A 330 16.43 5.35 0.63
CA LEU A 330 15.32 5.04 -0.29
C LEU A 330 15.47 3.66 -0.92
N LEU A 331 16.69 3.31 -1.31
CA LEU A 331 17.05 1.98 -1.74
C LEU A 331 17.74 1.29 -0.56
N THR A 332 17.17 0.18 -0.10
CA THR A 332 17.49 -0.38 1.22
C THR A 332 18.27 -1.70 1.16
N ALA A 333 18.54 -2.22 -0.03
CA ALA A 333 19.19 -3.51 -0.19
C ALA A 333 20.26 -3.45 -1.27
N ARG A 334 21.35 -4.20 -1.08
CA ARG A 334 22.51 -4.22 -2.00
C ARG A 334 22.13 -4.45 -3.46
N ALA A 335 21.26 -5.43 -3.73
CA ALA A 335 20.77 -5.69 -5.08
C ALA A 335 20.10 -4.46 -5.73
N GLN A 336 19.46 -3.57 -4.94
CA GLN A 336 18.86 -2.33 -5.46
C GLN A 336 19.94 -1.34 -5.89
N TRP A 337 21.02 -1.24 -5.11
CA TRP A 337 22.18 -0.39 -5.40
C TRP A 337 22.92 -0.87 -6.64
N ASP A 338 23.11 -2.19 -6.76
CA ASP A 338 23.74 -2.79 -7.94
C ASP A 338 22.91 -2.56 -9.20
N HIS A 339 21.57 -2.65 -9.12
CA HIS A 339 20.71 -2.31 -10.25
C HIS A 339 20.73 -0.81 -10.60
N ALA A 340 20.83 0.09 -9.62
CA ALA A 340 20.96 1.51 -9.90
C ALA A 340 22.26 1.81 -10.69
N ARG A 341 23.39 1.23 -10.24
CA ARG A 341 24.67 1.29 -10.95
C ARG A 341 24.60 0.68 -12.34
N ALA A 342 24.00 -0.51 -12.49
CA ALA A 342 23.89 -1.19 -13.77
C ALA A 342 23.09 -0.37 -14.80
N VAL A 343 22.02 0.31 -14.37
CA VAL A 343 21.26 1.20 -15.27
C VAL A 343 22.07 2.42 -15.68
N LEU A 344 22.77 3.07 -14.74
CA LEU A 344 23.63 4.21 -15.06
C LEU A 344 24.75 3.84 -16.03
N ALA A 345 25.44 2.72 -15.78
CA ALA A 345 26.49 2.20 -16.66
C ALA A 345 25.93 1.89 -18.06
N HIS A 346 24.80 1.18 -18.14
CA HIS A 346 24.16 0.88 -19.41
C HIS A 346 23.83 2.16 -20.20
N VAL A 347 23.30 3.19 -19.54
CA VAL A 347 22.99 4.47 -20.18
C VAL A 347 24.26 5.20 -20.61
N ALA A 348 25.33 5.18 -19.82
CA ALA A 348 26.62 5.75 -20.19
C ALA A 348 27.17 5.13 -21.47
N ASP A 349 27.02 3.81 -21.64
CA ASP A 349 27.56 3.09 -22.79
C ASP A 349 26.65 3.16 -24.03
N HIS A 350 25.33 3.27 -23.87
CA HIS A 350 24.36 3.01 -24.95
C HIS A 350 23.44 4.18 -25.31
N ALA A 351 23.53 5.34 -24.65
CA ALA A 351 22.63 6.44 -25.00
C ALA A 351 22.97 7.01 -26.40
N PRO A 352 21.95 7.17 -27.27
CA PRO A 352 22.12 7.38 -28.71
C PRO A 352 22.56 8.79 -29.10
N LEU A 353 22.40 9.76 -28.21
CA LEU A 353 22.69 11.17 -28.45
C LEU A 353 23.72 11.66 -27.41
N PRO A 354 24.62 12.59 -27.79
CA PRO A 354 25.64 13.13 -26.91
C PRO A 354 25.06 14.16 -25.94
N GLY A 355 25.82 14.43 -24.86
CA GLY A 355 25.57 15.50 -23.91
C GLY A 355 24.68 15.11 -22.72
N PRO A 356 24.70 15.94 -21.66
CA PRO A 356 24.07 15.63 -20.38
C PRO A 356 22.54 15.64 -20.45
N GLU A 357 21.93 16.54 -21.22
CA GLU A 357 20.47 16.57 -21.39
C GLU A 357 19.93 15.27 -22.02
N ALA A 358 20.59 14.80 -23.08
CA ALA A 358 20.29 13.53 -23.72
C ALA A 358 20.48 12.35 -22.76
N ARG A 359 21.62 12.33 -22.04
CA ARG A 359 21.94 11.30 -21.05
C ARG A 359 20.86 11.20 -19.96
N LEU A 360 20.42 12.34 -19.42
CA LEU A 360 19.41 12.40 -18.39
C LEU A 360 18.05 11.91 -18.91
N LEU A 361 17.61 12.38 -20.08
CA LEU A 361 16.35 11.94 -20.66
C LEU A 361 16.37 10.43 -20.93
N VAL A 362 17.45 9.92 -21.53
CA VAL A 362 17.62 8.49 -21.79
C VAL A 362 17.60 7.68 -20.50
N LEU A 363 18.28 8.12 -19.44
CA LEU A 363 18.21 7.48 -18.13
C LEU A 363 16.78 7.35 -17.62
N MET A 364 16.01 8.45 -17.68
CA MET A 364 14.63 8.47 -17.19
C MET A 364 13.70 7.59 -18.01
N LEU A 365 13.91 7.51 -19.34
CA LEU A 365 13.16 6.65 -20.24
C LEU A 365 13.54 5.17 -20.04
N THR A 366 14.84 4.86 -19.95
CA THR A 366 15.35 3.53 -19.65
C THR A 366 14.76 3.01 -18.34
N LEU A 367 14.78 3.76 -17.25
CA LEU A 367 14.17 3.34 -15.98
C LEU A 367 12.66 3.06 -16.10
N ARG A 368 11.98 3.72 -17.02
CA ARG A 368 10.54 3.61 -17.25
C ARG A 368 10.18 2.38 -18.08
N THR A 369 11.07 1.98 -19.00
CA THR A 369 10.89 0.88 -19.95
C THR A 369 11.72 -0.37 -19.63
N ALA A 370 12.65 -0.30 -18.68
CA ALA A 370 13.70 -1.30 -18.42
C ALA A 370 13.24 -2.76 -18.26
N GLN A 371 11.96 -3.02 -17.95
CA GLN A 371 11.46 -4.37 -17.79
C GLN A 371 10.97 -5.02 -19.10
N SER A 372 10.40 -4.22 -20.00
CA SER A 372 9.64 -4.76 -21.16
C SER A 372 9.94 -4.03 -22.45
N GLY A 373 10.87 -3.07 -22.45
CA GLY A 373 11.05 -2.10 -23.52
C GLY A 373 9.90 -1.10 -23.66
N VAL A 374 8.72 -1.40 -23.13
CA VAL A 374 7.52 -0.56 -23.22
C VAL A 374 7.23 0.17 -21.92
N GLY A 375 6.77 1.41 -22.02
CA GLY A 375 6.36 2.25 -20.89
C GLY A 375 5.31 3.28 -21.27
N ASN A 376 4.89 4.07 -20.28
CA ASN A 376 3.95 5.19 -20.46
C ASN A 376 4.62 6.48 -20.03
N LEU A 377 4.52 7.50 -20.87
CA LEU A 377 5.12 8.81 -20.68
C LEU A 377 4.04 9.88 -20.81
N VAL A 378 4.12 10.92 -19.99
CA VAL A 378 3.31 12.14 -20.19
C VAL A 378 4.19 13.35 -20.42
N GLY A 379 3.65 14.38 -21.07
CA GLY A 379 4.39 15.61 -21.33
C GLY A 379 4.96 16.25 -20.04
N GLN A 380 4.27 16.07 -18.90
CA GLN A 380 4.77 16.53 -17.59
C GLN A 380 6.04 15.80 -17.13
N ASP A 381 6.23 14.53 -17.49
CA ASP A 381 7.44 13.77 -17.13
C ASP A 381 8.67 14.35 -17.83
N VAL A 382 8.52 14.80 -19.08
CA VAL A 382 9.60 15.40 -19.88
C VAL A 382 9.81 16.85 -19.48
N LYS A 383 8.74 17.64 -19.39
CA LYS A 383 8.79 19.07 -19.00
C LYS A 383 9.27 19.30 -17.56
N GLY A 384 9.21 18.27 -16.71
CA GLY A 384 9.72 18.34 -15.34
C GLY A 384 11.25 18.21 -15.23
N LEU A 385 11.92 17.80 -16.31
CA LEU A 385 13.39 17.69 -16.38
C LEU A 385 14.02 19.05 -16.76
N PRO A 386 15.26 19.33 -16.32
CA PRO A 386 15.99 20.54 -16.68
C PRO A 386 16.56 20.45 -18.10
N LEU A 387 15.67 20.38 -19.10
CA LEU A 387 16.04 20.30 -20.51
C LEU A 387 15.80 21.66 -21.16
N SER A 388 16.74 22.11 -21.99
CA SER A 388 16.64 23.41 -22.67
C SER A 388 15.56 23.39 -23.75
N ASP A 389 15.51 22.30 -24.54
CA ASP A 389 14.48 22.06 -25.55
C ASP A 389 13.98 20.61 -25.48
N PRO A 390 13.01 20.31 -24.57
CA PRO A 390 12.54 18.96 -24.34
C PRO A 390 11.83 18.35 -25.56
N GLU A 391 11.13 19.17 -26.35
CA GLU A 391 10.38 18.69 -27.52
C GLU A 391 11.33 18.28 -28.64
N HIS A 392 12.31 19.13 -28.95
CA HIS A 392 13.32 18.82 -29.95
C HIS A 392 14.15 17.59 -29.56
N LEU A 393 14.54 17.46 -28.29
CA LEU A 393 15.34 16.32 -27.84
C LEU A 393 14.57 15.00 -27.94
N VAL A 394 13.28 14.99 -27.60
CA VAL A 394 12.41 13.82 -27.83
C VAL A 394 12.30 13.51 -29.32
N GLY A 395 12.11 14.54 -30.16
CA GLY A 395 12.09 14.39 -31.62
C GLY A 395 13.33 13.69 -32.15
N ARG A 396 14.53 14.10 -31.72
CA ARG A 396 15.79 13.46 -32.13
C ARG A 396 15.88 12.00 -31.72
N LEU A 397 15.38 11.63 -30.53
CA LEU A 397 15.36 10.23 -30.08
C LEU A 397 14.40 9.37 -30.92
N VAL A 398 13.30 9.96 -31.40
CA VAL A 398 12.36 9.31 -32.31
C VAL A 398 12.95 9.18 -33.71
N GLU A 399 13.53 10.26 -34.23
CA GLU A 399 14.18 10.30 -35.55
C GLU A 399 15.32 9.29 -35.69
N CYS A 400 16.13 9.11 -34.63
CA CYS A 400 17.21 8.13 -34.63
C CYS A 400 16.74 6.69 -34.34
N GLY A 401 15.42 6.47 -34.20
CA GLY A 401 14.82 5.15 -33.99
C GLY A 401 15.09 4.53 -32.62
N TRP A 402 15.65 5.29 -31.67
CA TRP A 402 15.90 4.77 -30.32
C TRP A 402 14.62 4.76 -29.47
N LEU A 403 13.74 5.75 -29.68
CA LEU A 403 12.44 5.86 -29.02
C LEU A 403 11.31 5.72 -30.05
N GLU A 404 10.38 4.82 -29.79
CA GLU A 404 9.11 4.73 -30.51
C GLU A 404 8.00 5.32 -29.64
N ILE A 405 7.12 6.14 -30.22
CA ILE A 405 5.98 6.74 -29.52
C ILE A 405 4.67 6.46 -30.27
N SER A 406 3.59 6.25 -29.52
CA SER A 406 2.24 6.15 -30.10
C SER A 406 1.65 7.54 -30.31
N GLY A 407 1.83 8.10 -31.51
CA GLY A 407 1.38 9.46 -31.86
C GLY A 407 2.53 10.36 -32.27
N SER A 408 2.29 11.67 -32.29
CA SER A 408 3.32 12.67 -32.57
C SER A 408 4.06 13.14 -31.30
N VAL A 409 5.22 13.78 -31.48
CA VAL A 409 5.95 14.39 -30.36
C VAL A 409 5.12 15.52 -29.73
N GLU A 410 4.43 16.32 -30.54
CA GLU A 410 3.53 17.37 -30.07
C GLU A 410 2.40 16.80 -29.18
N GLU A 411 1.78 15.68 -29.63
CA GLU A 411 0.76 14.97 -28.86
C GLU A 411 1.30 14.45 -27.53
N LEU A 412 2.51 13.88 -27.52
CA LEU A 412 3.20 13.48 -26.29
C LEU A 412 3.43 14.69 -25.37
N MET A 413 3.87 15.82 -25.89
CA MET A 413 4.11 17.02 -25.08
C MET A 413 2.81 17.62 -24.53
N ALA A 414 1.68 17.43 -25.22
CA ALA A 414 0.35 17.83 -24.78
C ALA A 414 -0.36 16.80 -23.86
N SER A 415 0.12 15.55 -23.84
CA SER A 415 -0.48 14.44 -23.09
C SER A 415 -0.56 14.69 -21.58
N ARG A 416 -1.53 14.02 -20.94
CA ARG A 416 -1.84 14.16 -19.51
C ARG A 416 -1.84 12.80 -18.82
N PRO A 417 -1.75 12.74 -17.48
CA PRO A 417 -1.80 11.47 -16.74
C PRO A 417 -3.02 10.60 -17.06
N GLU A 418 -4.14 11.20 -17.47
CA GLU A 418 -5.35 10.48 -17.84
C GLU A 418 -5.27 9.81 -19.22
N ASP A 419 -4.40 10.32 -20.10
CA ASP A 419 -4.18 9.82 -21.46
C ASP A 419 -2.66 9.81 -21.76
N PRO A 420 -1.92 8.87 -21.15
CA PRO A 420 -0.47 8.83 -21.31
C PRO A 420 -0.09 8.25 -22.67
N THR A 421 0.94 8.84 -23.28
CA THR A 421 1.52 8.31 -24.52
C THR A 421 2.29 7.03 -24.21
N ARG A 422 1.94 5.96 -24.92
CA ARG A 422 2.71 4.72 -24.88
C ARG A 422 4.02 4.91 -25.64
N ILE A 423 5.12 4.49 -25.02
CA ILE A 423 6.46 4.53 -25.58
C ILE A 423 7.07 3.13 -25.64
N SER A 424 8.00 2.92 -26.56
CA SER A 424 8.79 1.69 -26.71
C SER A 424 10.25 2.06 -26.97
N VAL A 425 11.17 1.32 -26.36
CA VAL A 425 12.62 1.40 -26.59
C VAL A 425 13.04 0.01 -27.07
N PRO A 426 13.19 -0.20 -28.39
CA PRO A 426 13.41 -1.52 -28.97
C PRO A 426 14.61 -2.27 -28.39
N SER A 427 15.71 -1.56 -28.08
CA SER A 427 16.93 -2.14 -27.49
C SER A 427 16.74 -2.67 -26.06
N LEU A 428 15.65 -2.30 -25.38
CA LEU A 428 15.31 -2.75 -24.03
C LEU A 428 14.21 -3.81 -24.01
N THR A 429 13.69 -4.21 -25.18
CA THR A 429 12.61 -5.20 -25.28
C THR A 429 13.19 -6.62 -25.20
N PRO A 430 12.81 -7.43 -24.19
CA PRO A 430 13.25 -8.82 -24.12
C PRO A 430 12.74 -9.63 -25.33
N ARG A 431 13.61 -10.48 -25.88
CA ARG A 431 13.32 -11.46 -26.93
C ARG A 431 13.52 -12.88 -26.40
N GLU A 432 13.06 -13.89 -27.15
CA GLU A 432 13.11 -15.30 -26.72
C GLU A 432 14.55 -15.78 -26.43
N ASP A 433 15.52 -15.29 -27.20
CA ASP A 433 16.96 -15.60 -27.05
C ASP A 433 17.76 -14.52 -26.32
N ASP A 434 17.14 -13.40 -25.94
CA ASP A 434 17.81 -12.26 -25.30
C ASP A 434 16.90 -11.67 -24.20
N PRO A 435 17.15 -11.95 -22.92
CA PRO A 435 16.32 -11.47 -21.82
C PRO A 435 16.38 -9.94 -21.64
N GLY A 436 17.19 -9.23 -22.43
CA GLY A 436 17.42 -7.80 -22.33
C GLY A 436 18.49 -7.46 -21.29
N PRO A 437 18.90 -6.17 -21.22
CA PRO A 437 20.03 -5.75 -20.39
C PRO A 437 19.75 -5.76 -18.88
N PHE A 438 18.49 -5.89 -18.46
CA PHE A 438 18.10 -5.79 -17.07
C PHE A 438 17.26 -6.98 -16.61
N THR A 439 17.68 -7.60 -15.50
CA THR A 439 17.01 -8.78 -14.92
C THR A 439 16.09 -8.45 -13.74
N PHE A 440 15.86 -7.16 -13.45
CA PHE A 440 15.12 -6.77 -12.24
C PHE A 440 13.58 -6.85 -12.39
N GLY A 441 12.93 -7.46 -11.40
CA GLY A 441 11.49 -7.75 -11.44
C GLY A 441 10.55 -6.54 -11.31
N ARG A 442 9.25 -6.75 -11.55
CA ARG A 442 8.16 -5.72 -11.55
C ARG A 442 8.16 -4.76 -10.36
N LYS A 443 8.61 -5.22 -9.19
CA LYS A 443 8.65 -4.41 -7.96
C LYS A 443 9.89 -3.50 -7.87
N MET A 444 10.96 -3.83 -8.57
CA MET A 444 12.23 -3.10 -8.52
C MET A 444 12.20 -1.85 -9.39
N ARG A 445 11.72 -1.97 -10.63
CA ARG A 445 11.60 -0.85 -11.58
C ARG A 445 10.99 0.43 -10.97
N PRO A 446 9.79 0.41 -10.36
CA PRO A 446 9.21 1.63 -9.76
C PRO A 446 10.04 2.18 -8.60
N ARG A 447 10.82 1.36 -7.87
CA ARG A 447 11.71 1.84 -6.81
C ARG A 447 12.91 2.60 -7.39
N LEU A 448 13.56 2.03 -8.40
CA LEU A 448 14.69 2.67 -9.10
C LEU A 448 14.24 3.96 -9.79
N SER A 449 13.13 3.89 -10.53
CA SER A 449 12.56 5.08 -11.19
C SER A 449 12.19 6.16 -10.17
N GLY A 450 11.51 5.81 -9.07
CA GLY A 450 11.16 6.76 -8.02
C GLY A 450 12.36 7.32 -7.26
N TRP A 451 13.42 6.53 -7.08
CA TRP A 451 14.70 6.99 -6.52
C TRP A 451 15.35 8.04 -7.43
N ALA A 452 15.51 7.74 -8.72
CA ALA A 452 16.11 8.67 -9.67
C ALA A 452 15.30 9.97 -9.79
N GLN A 453 13.96 9.87 -9.85
CA GLN A 453 13.07 11.03 -9.84
C GLN A 453 13.25 11.90 -8.60
N ARG A 454 13.52 11.31 -7.42
CA ARG A 454 13.73 12.06 -6.18
C ARG A 454 15.09 12.76 -6.12
N VAL A 455 16.14 12.13 -6.67
CA VAL A 455 17.46 12.77 -6.81
C VAL A 455 17.37 13.94 -7.80
N VAL A 456 16.88 13.69 -9.01
CA VAL A 456 16.71 14.73 -10.05
C VAL A 456 15.73 15.82 -9.62
N GLY A 457 14.71 15.45 -8.82
CA GLY A 457 13.70 16.36 -8.29
C GLY A 457 14.04 16.97 -6.94
N GLU A 458 15.29 16.85 -6.46
CA GLU A 458 15.66 17.34 -5.13
C GLU A 458 15.40 18.86 -5.01
N LYS A 459 14.88 19.27 -3.86
CA LYS A 459 14.36 20.62 -3.62
C LYS A 459 15.44 21.70 -3.76
N LYS A 460 16.65 21.50 -3.23
CA LYS A 460 17.72 22.51 -3.32
C LYS A 460 18.28 22.59 -4.74
N LEU A 461 18.49 21.45 -5.40
CA LEU A 461 18.87 21.41 -6.83
C LEU A 461 17.86 22.16 -7.70
N ARG A 462 16.56 21.87 -7.55
CA ARG A 462 15.50 22.56 -8.29
C ARG A 462 15.44 24.06 -7.98
N LYS A 463 15.67 24.47 -6.73
CA LYS A 463 15.64 25.88 -6.32
C LYS A 463 16.81 26.68 -6.89
N ALA A 464 18.00 26.06 -6.96
CA ALA A 464 19.18 26.63 -7.61
C ALA A 464 19.06 26.64 -9.14
N LYS A 465 18.02 26.00 -9.71
CA LYS A 465 17.79 25.83 -11.15
C LYS A 465 18.94 25.10 -11.84
N THR A 466 19.52 24.12 -11.15
CA THR A 466 20.62 23.33 -11.69
C THR A 466 20.22 22.58 -12.97
N GLY A 467 21.17 22.48 -13.89
CA GLY A 467 21.04 21.85 -15.19
C GLY A 467 20.98 20.32 -15.16
N ALA A 468 20.88 19.70 -16.33
CA ALA A 468 20.86 18.23 -16.46
C ALA A 468 22.20 17.59 -16.05
N ASP A 469 23.30 18.27 -16.33
CA ASP A 469 24.69 17.95 -15.95
C ASP A 469 24.85 17.81 -14.43
N ALA A 470 24.52 18.84 -13.67
CA ALA A 470 24.61 18.82 -12.20
C ALA A 470 23.72 17.73 -11.59
N ARG A 471 22.55 17.47 -12.17
CA ARG A 471 21.64 16.41 -11.68
C ARG A 471 22.10 15.01 -12.03
N LEU A 472 22.77 14.82 -13.17
CA LEU A 472 23.43 13.57 -13.51
C LEU A 472 24.64 13.31 -12.61
N LEU A 473 25.45 14.35 -12.35
CA LEU A 473 26.57 14.25 -11.42
C LEU A 473 26.06 13.86 -10.03
N ALA A 474 24.99 14.50 -9.54
CA ALA A 474 24.34 14.14 -8.28
C ALA A 474 23.89 12.66 -8.23
N LEU A 475 23.33 12.13 -9.32
CA LEU A 475 22.96 10.71 -9.45
C LEU A 475 24.19 9.79 -9.42
N ALA A 476 25.23 10.12 -10.19
CA ALA A 476 26.46 9.35 -10.26
C ALA A 476 27.13 9.26 -8.87
N LEU A 477 27.34 10.41 -8.23
CA LEU A 477 27.89 10.48 -6.86
C LEU A 477 27.05 9.66 -5.88
N ALA A 478 25.72 9.76 -5.91
CA ALA A 478 24.84 8.99 -5.04
C ALA A 478 25.02 7.46 -5.17
N THR A 479 25.59 6.96 -6.28
CA THR A 479 25.84 5.53 -6.49
C THR A 479 27.26 5.06 -6.22
N GLN A 480 28.15 6.00 -5.94
CA GLN A 480 29.59 5.80 -5.81
C GLN A 480 30.07 6.29 -4.44
N VAL A 481 29.41 5.85 -3.36
CA VAL A 481 29.74 6.25 -2.00
C VAL A 481 29.90 5.07 -1.07
N TYR A 482 30.65 5.25 0.01
CA TYR A 482 30.70 4.34 1.14
C TYR A 482 29.46 4.48 2.07
N VAL A 483 29.38 3.65 3.11
CA VAL A 483 28.17 3.52 3.97
C VAL A 483 27.86 4.76 4.82
N ASP A 484 28.83 5.62 5.02
CA ASP A 484 28.78 6.89 5.75
C ASP A 484 28.68 8.11 4.84
N GLY A 485 28.88 7.93 3.52
CA GLY A 485 28.70 8.98 2.52
C GLY A 485 29.97 9.49 1.86
N TYR A 486 31.16 9.03 2.26
CA TYR A 486 32.39 9.36 1.55
C TYR A 486 32.33 8.87 0.11
N LEU A 487 32.84 9.68 -0.82
CA LEU A 487 32.91 9.34 -2.24
C LEU A 487 33.95 8.22 -2.47
N GLY A 488 33.62 7.25 -3.32
CA GLY A 488 34.48 6.12 -3.64
C GLY A 488 34.40 4.94 -2.67
N PRO A 489 35.04 3.80 -2.99
CA PRO A 489 35.21 2.69 -2.06
C PRO A 489 36.07 3.15 -0.90
N GLU A 490 35.64 2.88 0.34
CA GLU A 490 36.35 3.27 1.58
C GLU A 490 36.70 4.78 1.71
N GLY A 491 36.14 5.63 0.84
CA GLY A 491 36.42 7.07 0.80
C GLY A 491 37.62 7.47 -0.07
N ASP A 492 38.17 6.56 -0.87
CA ASP A 492 39.34 6.80 -1.73
C ASP A 492 39.06 7.78 -2.89
N GLY A 493 37.82 8.20 -3.09
CA GLY A 493 37.41 9.09 -4.18
C GLY A 493 36.96 8.36 -5.45
N ILE A 494 36.49 9.15 -6.41
CA ILE A 494 35.95 8.66 -7.69
C ILE A 494 36.79 9.23 -8.83
N ASP A 495 37.18 8.37 -9.76
CA ASP A 495 37.88 8.74 -10.98
C ASP A 495 37.14 9.81 -11.81
N LEU A 496 37.84 10.90 -12.13
CA LEU A 496 37.27 12.06 -12.83
C LEU A 496 36.89 11.69 -14.28
N GLU A 497 37.70 10.89 -14.98
CA GLU A 497 37.38 10.46 -16.35
C GLU A 497 36.09 9.63 -16.40
N SER A 498 35.90 8.76 -15.41
CA SER A 498 34.69 7.97 -15.22
C SER A 498 33.46 8.87 -14.98
N LEU A 499 33.58 9.90 -14.12
CA LEU A 499 32.50 10.86 -13.88
C LEU A 499 32.11 11.65 -15.13
N VAL A 500 33.12 12.13 -15.87
CA VAL A 500 32.94 12.84 -17.15
C VAL A 500 32.20 11.96 -18.15
N SER A 501 32.66 10.72 -18.30
CA SER A 501 32.06 9.74 -19.21
C SER A 501 30.61 9.40 -18.84
N TRP A 502 30.35 9.07 -17.57
CA TRP A 502 29.00 8.72 -17.10
C TRP A 502 28.00 9.87 -17.26
N CYS A 503 28.44 11.11 -17.02
CA CYS A 503 27.57 12.28 -17.09
C CYS A 503 27.49 12.89 -18.49
N ALA A 504 28.33 12.45 -19.43
CA ALA A 504 28.49 13.02 -20.77
C ALA A 504 28.73 14.55 -20.74
N ILE A 505 29.60 14.99 -19.82
CA ILE A 505 29.99 16.39 -19.63
C ILE A 505 31.40 16.64 -20.20
N ASP A 506 31.79 17.90 -20.29
CA ASP A 506 33.16 18.30 -20.62
C ASP A 506 34.03 18.25 -19.35
N PRO A 507 35.25 17.68 -19.38
CA PRO A 507 36.18 17.74 -18.24
C PRO A 507 36.37 19.14 -17.67
N GLU A 508 36.37 20.18 -18.51
CA GLU A 508 36.57 21.57 -18.08
C GLU A 508 35.40 22.12 -17.25
N THR A 509 34.20 21.54 -17.36
CA THR A 509 33.01 21.99 -16.62
C THR A 509 32.83 21.28 -15.28
N LEU A 510 33.49 20.14 -15.06
CA LEU A 510 33.36 19.35 -13.85
C LEU A 510 33.64 20.15 -12.56
N PRO A 511 34.71 20.97 -12.44
CA PRO A 511 34.95 21.78 -11.24
C PRO A 511 33.77 22.71 -10.91
N GLY A 512 33.20 23.37 -11.92
CA GLY A 512 32.04 24.25 -11.74
C GLY A 512 30.78 23.51 -11.28
N LEU A 513 30.58 22.27 -11.73
CA LEU A 513 29.48 21.42 -11.26
C LEU A 513 29.69 20.94 -9.82
N VAL A 514 30.93 20.65 -9.43
CA VAL A 514 31.29 20.31 -8.04
C VAL A 514 31.02 21.50 -7.12
N ASP A 515 31.39 22.72 -7.54
CA ASP A 515 31.08 23.96 -6.81
C ASP A 515 29.56 24.17 -6.68
N GLU A 516 28.79 23.92 -7.75
CA GLU A 516 27.33 24.02 -7.72
C GLU A 516 26.68 23.00 -6.77
N LEU A 517 27.15 21.75 -6.78
CA LEU A 517 26.70 20.72 -5.84
C LEU A 517 27.08 21.05 -4.40
N THR A 518 28.22 21.68 -4.18
CA THR A 518 28.64 22.15 -2.86
C THR A 518 27.78 23.32 -2.38
N ALA A 519 27.54 24.31 -3.24
CA ALA A 519 26.67 25.45 -2.94
C ALA A 519 25.22 25.04 -2.64
N THR A 520 24.74 23.95 -3.25
CA THR A 520 23.41 23.38 -2.96
C THR A 520 23.39 22.49 -1.72
N GLY A 521 24.53 22.25 -1.05
CA GLY A 521 24.65 21.34 0.08
C GLY A 521 24.25 19.92 -0.31
N TRP A 522 24.74 19.49 -1.47
CA TRP A 522 24.75 18.10 -1.93
C TRP A 522 26.06 17.42 -1.53
N LEU A 523 27.18 18.13 -1.68
CA LEU A 523 28.53 17.67 -1.38
C LEU A 523 29.16 18.57 -0.30
N GLU A 524 29.94 17.95 0.58
CA GLU A 524 30.70 18.59 1.65
C GLU A 524 32.17 18.22 1.45
N GLU A 525 33.06 19.18 1.72
CA GLU A 525 34.53 19.00 1.64
C GLU A 525 35.01 18.39 0.31
N PRO A 526 34.57 18.92 -0.86
CA PRO A 526 35.06 18.40 -2.13
C PRO A 526 36.54 18.71 -2.32
N GLU A 527 37.30 17.72 -2.77
CA GLU A 527 38.67 17.92 -3.23
C GLU A 527 38.89 17.17 -4.55
N MET A 528 39.51 17.86 -5.51
CA MET A 528 39.88 17.30 -6.80
C MET A 528 41.40 17.28 -6.89
N SER A 529 41.98 16.08 -6.76
CA SER A 529 43.42 15.86 -6.77
C SER A 529 43.74 14.51 -7.41
N ASP A 530 44.90 14.40 -8.07
CA ASP A 530 45.41 13.14 -8.62
C ASP A 530 44.43 12.37 -9.53
N GLY A 531 43.57 13.08 -10.25
CA GLY A 531 42.57 12.46 -11.13
C GLY A 531 41.35 11.90 -10.42
N LEU A 532 41.18 12.19 -9.12
CA LEU A 532 40.07 11.73 -8.29
C LEU A 532 39.26 12.91 -7.74
N LEU A 533 37.97 12.68 -7.51
CA LEU A 533 37.10 13.52 -6.70
C LEU A 533 36.84 12.82 -5.35
N THR A 534 37.33 13.42 -4.27
CA THR A 534 37.00 13.05 -2.89
C THR A 534 35.98 14.04 -2.32
N GLY A 535 35.37 13.65 -1.19
CA GLY A 535 34.37 14.46 -0.49
C GLY A 535 33.31 13.59 0.16
N ILE A 536 32.30 14.23 0.73
CA ILE A 536 31.26 13.56 1.52
C ILE A 536 29.88 14.03 1.06
N LEU A 537 28.97 13.11 0.82
CA LEU A 537 27.57 13.47 0.62
C LEU A 537 26.98 14.08 1.91
N ALA A 538 26.38 15.26 1.80
CA ALA A 538 25.76 15.92 2.93
C ALA A 538 24.70 15.01 3.60
N GLU A 539 24.58 15.08 4.93
CA GLU A 539 23.68 14.21 5.72
C GLU A 539 22.25 14.13 5.15
N ARG A 540 21.77 15.30 4.71
CA ARG A 540 20.45 15.50 4.10
C ARG A 540 20.20 14.66 2.85
N VAL A 541 21.25 14.36 2.06
CA VAL A 541 21.17 13.62 0.80
C VAL A 541 21.64 12.18 0.94
N LEU A 542 22.21 11.78 2.08
CA LEU A 542 22.52 10.38 2.39
C LEU A 542 21.34 9.41 2.19
N PRO A 543 20.06 9.78 2.42
CA PRO A 543 18.94 8.91 2.09
C PRO A 543 18.86 8.50 0.61
N PHE A 544 19.51 9.23 -0.30
CA PHE A 544 19.60 8.89 -1.72
C PHE A 544 20.78 7.97 -2.07
N SER A 545 21.71 7.75 -1.15
CA SER A 545 22.92 6.97 -1.42
C SER A 545 22.66 5.49 -1.71
N CYS A 546 23.52 4.91 -2.53
CA CYS A 546 23.58 3.48 -2.87
C CYS A 546 25.00 2.95 -2.58
N PRO A 547 25.29 2.51 -1.35
CA PRO A 547 26.65 2.20 -0.91
C PRO A 547 27.43 1.14 -1.73
N LEU A 548 28.73 1.37 -1.81
CA LEU A 548 29.81 0.48 -2.27
C LEU A 548 30.28 -0.39 -1.08
N LEU A 549 29.42 -1.27 -0.58
CA LEU A 549 29.81 -2.43 0.24
C LEU A 549 30.77 -3.39 -0.48
#